data_AF-A0A0L7QT20-F1
#
_entry.id   AF-A0A0L7QT20-F1
#
_cell.length_a   1.000
_cell.length_b   1.000
_cell.length_c   1.000
_cell.angle_alpha   90.00
_cell.angle_beta   90.00
_cell.angle_gamma   90.00
#
_symmetry.space_group_name_H-M   'P 1'
#
loop_
_entity.id
_entity.type
_entity.pdbx_description
1 polymer ?
#
loop_
_entity_poly.entity_id
_entity_poly.type
_entity_poly.pdbx_seq_one_letter_code
_entity_poly.pdbx_strand_id
1 'polypeptide(L)'
;MEIKLLIIFREKLCSLNYNVNTSYNTTRVTSVKLLIEVEKKEQEVINFDEFPPEVLIKHPLQHTWTLWYFEPDKNKTWEENQRKVTNNSLYNHIKAASELQIGCDYSMFKQGIKPMWEDEANKCGGRWLLNLDRKLRNMDLDRFWLDTLLCIIGEAFNGYSDEICGAVVNIRGKTDKIGVWTANAKNKDSVLEIGRKLRERLKISSKVSICYQIHKDVMVKSGSQAKNAYVV
;
A
#
# COMPACT_ATOMS: atom_id res chain seq x y z
N MET A 1 0.90 14.95 0.63
CA MET A 1 0.70 13.52 0.34
C MET A 1 0.70 13.22 -1.16
N GLU A 2 0.12 14.10 -1.98
CA GLU A 2 -0.10 13.86 -3.41
C GLU A 2 1.18 13.71 -4.24
N ILE A 3 2.18 14.59 -4.17
CA ILE A 3 3.14 14.72 -5.28
C ILE A 3 4.12 13.53 -5.41
N LYS A 4 4.79 13.07 -4.34
CA LYS A 4 5.72 11.93 -4.43
C LYS A 4 5.02 10.59 -4.65
N LEU A 5 3.85 10.39 -4.01
CA LEU A 5 3.05 9.21 -4.30
C LEU A 5 2.52 9.27 -5.74
N LEU A 6 2.05 10.43 -6.24
CA LEU A 6 1.64 10.63 -7.64
C LEU A 6 2.78 10.40 -8.63
N ILE A 7 4.02 10.77 -8.30
CA ILE A 7 5.18 10.55 -9.19
C ILE A 7 5.44 9.04 -9.30
N ILE A 8 5.50 8.31 -8.17
CA ILE A 8 5.61 6.84 -8.17
C ILE A 8 4.35 6.19 -8.81
N PHE A 9 3.17 6.77 -8.60
CA PHE A 9 1.89 6.37 -9.20
C PHE A 9 1.93 6.54 -10.73
N ARG A 10 2.50 7.65 -11.22
CA ARG A 10 2.62 8.00 -12.65
C ARG A 10 3.67 7.13 -13.33
N GLU A 11 4.82 6.87 -12.69
CA GLU A 11 5.85 5.95 -13.18
C GLU A 11 5.31 4.51 -13.38
N LYS A 12 4.45 4.03 -12.48
CA LYS A 12 3.83 2.70 -12.59
C LYS A 12 2.57 2.64 -13.46
N LEU A 13 1.74 3.69 -13.51
CA LEU A 13 0.58 3.73 -14.42
C LEU A 13 0.99 3.89 -15.88
N CYS A 14 2.04 4.68 -16.18
CA CYS A 14 2.59 4.76 -17.54
C CYS A 14 3.13 3.39 -18.02
N SER A 15 3.67 2.55 -17.13
CA SER A 15 4.15 1.21 -17.50
C SER A 15 3.04 0.15 -17.56
N LEU A 16 1.93 0.34 -16.85
CA LEU A 16 0.75 -0.56 -16.92
C LEU A 16 -0.18 -0.26 -18.11
N ASN A 17 -0.24 1.00 -18.58
CA ASN A 17 -1.06 1.41 -19.73
C ASN A 17 -0.37 1.21 -21.09
N TYR A 18 0.91 0.84 -21.13
CA TYR A 18 1.68 0.61 -22.37
C TYR A 18 1.69 -0.87 -22.82
N ASN A 19 0.60 -1.59 -22.61
CA ASN A 19 0.35 -2.91 -23.20
C ASN A 19 -0.90 -2.89 -24.10
N VAL A 20 -1.06 -1.80 -24.86
CA VAL A 20 -1.89 -1.79 -26.06
C VAL A 20 -0.93 -1.71 -27.25
N ASN A 21 -0.88 -2.79 -28.01
CA ASN A 21 -0.08 -2.94 -29.23
C ASN A 21 -0.19 -1.72 -30.16
N THR A 22 0.94 -1.09 -30.53
CA THR A 22 1.51 -1.08 -31.90
C THR A 22 2.58 -0.01 -32.08
N SER A 23 3.70 -0.43 -32.70
CA SER A 23 4.75 0.36 -33.37
C SER A 23 5.61 1.37 -32.57
N TYR A 24 6.84 1.55 -33.07
CA TYR A 24 7.84 2.58 -32.74
C TYR A 24 8.91 2.21 -31.68
N ASN A 25 9.88 1.41 -32.15
CA ASN A 25 11.18 1.14 -31.51
C ASN A 25 12.09 2.38 -31.31
N THR A 26 11.61 3.60 -31.53
CA THR A 26 12.38 4.85 -31.39
C THR A 26 12.22 5.49 -30.00
N THR A 27 11.11 5.28 -29.29
CA THR A 27 10.82 5.92 -27.99
C THR A 27 11.60 5.29 -26.82
N ARG A 28 11.99 4.02 -26.97
CA ARG A 28 12.65 3.22 -25.92
C ARG A 28 14.07 3.68 -25.62
N VAL A 29 14.80 4.19 -26.63
CA VAL A 29 16.19 4.65 -26.49
C VAL A 29 16.27 6.03 -25.82
N THR A 30 15.30 6.90 -26.09
CA THR A 30 15.23 8.25 -25.49
C THR A 30 14.84 8.19 -24.01
N SER A 31 13.93 7.28 -23.66
CA SER A 31 13.45 7.12 -22.27
C SER A 31 14.53 6.55 -21.35
N VAL A 32 15.35 5.60 -21.82
CA VAL A 32 16.48 5.06 -21.05
C VAL A 32 17.62 6.07 -20.91
N LYS A 33 17.84 6.94 -21.89
CA LYS A 33 18.78 8.07 -21.76
C LYS A 33 18.31 9.10 -20.71
N LEU A 34 17.02 9.43 -20.69
CA LEU A 34 16.43 10.29 -19.66
C LEU A 34 16.53 9.67 -18.26
N LEU A 35 16.39 8.35 -18.14
CA LEU A 35 16.53 7.64 -16.86
C LEU A 35 17.95 7.75 -16.27
N ILE A 36 18.99 7.63 -17.09
CA ILE A 36 20.40 7.78 -16.66
C ILE A 36 20.73 9.22 -16.27
N GLU A 37 20.05 10.20 -16.87
CA GLU A 37 20.26 11.62 -16.61
C GLU A 37 19.57 12.10 -15.32
N VAL A 38 18.46 11.45 -14.94
CA VAL A 38 17.72 11.71 -13.69
C VAL A 38 18.46 11.11 -12.48
N GLU A 39 19.04 9.92 -12.59
CA GLU A 39 19.87 9.33 -11.51
C GLU A 39 21.12 10.18 -11.18
N LYS A 40 21.59 11.02 -12.11
CA LYS A 40 22.74 11.91 -11.89
C LYS A 40 22.41 13.24 -11.20
N LYS A 41 21.14 13.59 -11.00
CA LYS A 41 20.70 14.91 -10.48
C LYS A 41 19.99 14.86 -9.12
N GLU A 42 20.46 14.03 -8.18
CA GLU A 42 19.90 13.97 -6.82
C GLU A 42 20.22 15.18 -5.90
N GLN A 43 20.75 16.31 -6.40
CA GLN A 43 21.15 17.44 -5.54
C GLN A 43 20.75 18.86 -5.98
N GLU A 44 19.88 19.04 -6.99
CA GLU A 44 19.38 20.38 -7.32
C GLU A 44 17.89 20.53 -7.03
N VAL A 45 17.55 21.64 -6.37
CA VAL A 45 16.18 22.09 -6.11
C VAL A 45 15.45 22.16 -7.45
N ILE A 46 14.48 21.28 -7.65
CA ILE A 46 13.72 21.17 -8.91
C ILE A 46 13.00 22.49 -9.16
N ASN A 47 13.42 23.24 -10.19
CA ASN A 47 12.74 24.43 -10.67
C ASN A 47 11.48 24.00 -11.43
N PHE A 48 10.31 24.23 -10.84
CA PHE A 48 9.02 23.80 -11.40
C PHE A 48 8.62 24.57 -12.67
N ASP A 49 9.27 25.69 -12.99
CA ASP A 49 8.99 26.52 -14.16
C ASP A 49 9.47 25.92 -15.50
N GLU A 50 10.27 24.84 -15.47
CA GLU A 50 10.76 24.15 -16.69
C GLU A 50 9.83 23.04 -17.19
N PHE A 51 8.80 22.65 -16.44
CA PHE A 51 7.91 21.55 -16.84
C PHE A 51 6.72 22.05 -17.66
N PRO A 52 6.34 21.35 -18.75
CA PRO A 52 5.11 21.65 -19.48
C PRO A 52 3.92 21.69 -18.51
N PRO A 53 2.96 22.63 -18.66
CA PRO A 53 1.82 22.75 -17.75
C PRO A 53 1.03 21.44 -17.57
N GLU A 54 1.02 20.57 -18.59
CA GLU A 54 0.39 19.25 -18.54
C GLU A 54 1.00 18.31 -17.47
N VAL A 55 2.26 18.52 -17.08
CA VAL A 55 2.97 17.74 -16.06
C VAL A 55 2.61 18.21 -14.64
N LEU A 56 2.12 19.44 -14.49
CA LEU A 56 1.74 20.06 -13.22
C LEU A 56 0.26 19.84 -12.84
N ILE A 57 -0.52 19.20 -13.72
CA ILE A 57 -1.93 18.90 -13.45
C ILE A 57 -2.00 17.85 -12.33
N LYS A 58 -2.59 18.25 -11.21
CA LYS A 58 -2.93 17.33 -10.12
C LYS A 58 -4.18 16.54 -10.52
N HIS A 59 -4.06 15.21 -10.52
CA HIS A 59 -5.22 14.34 -10.66
C HIS A 59 -5.79 14.06 -9.25
N PRO A 60 -7.01 14.55 -8.94
CA PRO A 60 -7.61 14.32 -7.64
C PRO A 60 -7.92 12.83 -7.44
N LEU A 61 -7.65 12.33 -6.24
CA LEU A 61 -8.05 10.97 -5.82
C LEU A 61 -9.53 10.96 -5.42
N GLN A 62 -10.19 9.80 -5.57
CA GLN A 62 -11.58 9.61 -5.15
C GLN A 62 -11.78 9.78 -3.65
N HIS A 63 -10.81 9.31 -2.85
CA HIS A 63 -10.80 9.45 -1.40
C HIS A 63 -9.54 10.20 -0.94
N THR A 64 -9.66 10.90 0.19
CA THR A 64 -8.48 11.39 0.93
C THR A 64 -7.96 10.28 1.81
N TRP A 65 -6.64 10.10 1.84
CA TRP A 65 -5.97 9.05 2.62
C TRP A 65 -5.13 9.66 3.74
N THR A 66 -4.86 8.89 4.79
CA THR A 66 -3.98 9.25 5.90
C THR A 66 -2.94 8.15 6.06
N LEU A 67 -1.67 8.51 5.91
CA LEU A 67 -0.54 7.65 6.23
C LEU A 67 -0.22 7.76 7.72
N TRP A 68 -0.01 6.62 8.34
CA TRP A 68 0.37 6.48 9.74
C TRP A 68 1.64 5.66 9.85
N TYR A 69 2.47 5.99 10.84
CA TYR A 69 3.68 5.27 11.22
C TYR A 69 3.54 4.79 12.65
N PHE A 70 3.73 3.49 12.86
CA PHE A 70 3.81 2.88 14.18
C PHE A 70 5.27 2.63 14.54
N GLU A 71 5.67 3.06 15.72
CA GLU A 71 6.99 2.79 16.28
C GLU A 71 6.84 2.37 17.74
N PRO A 72 7.20 1.13 18.10
CA PRO A 72 6.96 0.62 19.43
C PRO A 72 7.85 1.31 20.47
N ASP A 73 7.25 2.08 21.36
CA ASP A 73 7.84 2.55 22.62
C ASP A 73 7.16 1.84 23.79
N LYS A 74 7.94 1.14 24.61
CA LYS A 74 7.43 0.35 25.74
C LYS A 74 6.79 1.21 26.83
N ASN A 75 7.10 2.50 26.86
CA ASN A 75 6.57 3.43 27.85
C ASN A 75 5.24 4.07 27.42
N LYS A 76 4.76 3.76 26.22
CA LYS A 76 3.56 4.34 25.62
C LYS A 76 2.53 3.26 25.34
N THR A 77 1.27 3.64 25.33
CA THR A 77 0.17 2.82 24.83
C THR A 77 0.34 2.53 23.33
N TRP A 78 -0.40 1.54 22.83
CA TRP A 78 -0.35 1.22 21.40
C TRP A 78 -0.82 2.41 20.54
N GLU A 79 -1.87 3.09 21.00
CA GLU A 79 -2.46 4.26 20.35
C GLU A 79 -1.46 5.43 20.28
N GLU A 80 -0.72 5.68 21.35
CA GLU A 80 0.30 6.74 21.41
C GLU A 80 1.53 6.45 20.54
N ASN A 81 1.78 5.17 20.25
CA ASN A 81 2.82 4.73 19.33
C ASN A 81 2.44 4.92 17.85
N GLN A 82 1.17 5.24 17.58
CA GLN A 82 0.66 5.54 16.25
C GLN A 82 0.76 7.04 15.94
N ARG A 83 1.56 7.41 14.93
CA ARG A 83 1.74 8.81 14.51
C ARG A 83 1.20 9.04 13.10
N LYS A 84 0.42 10.10 12.92
CA LYS A 84 0.03 10.56 11.58
C LYS A 84 1.24 11.16 10.87
N VAL A 85 1.50 10.73 9.64
CA VAL A 85 2.54 11.29 8.78
C VAL A 85 1.93 12.47 8.03
N THR A 86 1.70 13.59 8.75
CA THR A 86 0.98 14.77 8.23
C THR A 86 1.87 15.98 7.96
N ASN A 87 3.13 15.99 8.41
CA ASN A 87 3.97 17.17 8.26
C ASN A 87 4.78 17.15 6.95
N ASN A 88 4.73 18.24 6.19
CA ASN A 88 5.40 18.38 4.88
C ASN A 88 6.93 18.16 4.94
N SER A 89 7.54 18.28 6.13
CA SER A 89 8.96 17.97 6.39
C SER A 89 9.27 16.48 6.60
N LEU A 90 8.29 15.66 7.00
CA LEU A 90 8.44 14.20 7.14
C LEU A 90 8.41 13.49 5.77
N TYR A 91 7.83 14.14 4.76
CA TYR A 91 7.64 13.56 3.42
C TYR A 91 8.96 13.26 2.69
N ASN A 92 10.04 13.95 3.05
CA ASN A 92 11.38 13.72 2.50
C ASN A 92 12.13 12.57 3.21
N HIS A 93 11.54 11.98 4.25
CA HIS A 93 12.17 10.94 5.07
C HIS A 93 11.29 9.68 5.21
N ILE A 94 10.25 9.53 4.37
CA ILE A 94 9.49 8.28 4.32
C ILE A 94 10.40 7.22 3.70
N LYS A 95 10.78 6.25 4.52
CA LYS A 95 11.62 5.13 4.12
C LYS A 95 10.81 4.10 3.34
N ALA A 96 11.49 3.26 2.57
CA ALA A 96 10.87 2.07 2.02
C ALA A 96 10.37 1.16 3.17
N ALA A 97 9.38 0.31 2.90
CA ALA A 97 8.86 -0.57 3.95
C ALA A 97 9.93 -1.57 4.42
N SER A 98 10.80 -2.01 3.51
CA SER A 98 11.94 -2.90 3.80
C SER A 98 13.00 -2.27 4.73
N GLU A 99 13.09 -0.94 4.75
CA GLU A 99 14.07 -0.16 5.51
C GLU A 99 13.60 0.22 6.92
N LEU A 100 12.35 -0.07 7.27
CA LEU A 100 11.85 0.17 8.61
C LEU A 100 12.49 -0.79 9.61
N GLN A 101 12.58 -0.33 10.85
CA GLN A 101 13.05 -1.17 11.94
C GLN A 101 12.05 -2.29 12.23
N ILE A 102 12.57 -3.42 12.70
CA ILE A 102 11.75 -4.55 13.11
C ILE A 102 10.84 -4.11 14.26
N GLY A 103 9.54 -4.34 14.11
CA GLY A 103 8.50 -3.92 15.04
C GLY A 103 7.72 -2.69 14.57
N CYS A 104 8.26 -1.91 13.63
CA CYS A 104 7.56 -0.76 13.06
C CYS A 104 6.57 -1.16 11.96
N ASP A 105 5.57 -0.31 11.77
CA ASP A 105 4.50 -0.50 10.77
C ASP A 105 4.25 0.79 9.98
N TYR A 106 3.82 0.64 8.73
CA TYR A 106 3.08 1.69 8.02
C TYR A 106 1.63 1.28 7.88
N SER A 107 0.74 2.27 7.88
CA SER A 107 -0.69 2.08 7.63
C SER A 107 -1.23 3.23 6.79
N MET A 108 -1.92 2.93 5.69
CA MET A 108 -2.59 3.93 4.85
C MET A 108 -4.09 3.66 4.90
N PHE A 109 -4.87 4.58 5.47
CA PHE A 109 -6.31 4.42 5.67
C PHE A 109 -7.07 5.61 5.09
N LYS A 110 -8.32 5.41 4.68
CA LYS A 110 -9.18 6.53 4.27
C LYS A 110 -9.28 7.53 5.42
N GLN A 111 -9.35 8.82 5.08
CA GLN A 111 -9.41 9.89 6.06
C GLN A 111 -10.58 9.68 7.03
N GLY A 112 -10.32 9.85 8.32
CA GLY A 112 -11.31 9.63 9.37
C GLY A 112 -11.32 8.21 9.95
N ILE A 113 -10.74 7.23 9.25
CA ILE A 113 -10.63 5.84 9.74
C ILE A 113 -9.27 5.65 10.41
N LYS A 114 -9.27 5.20 11.67
CA LYS A 114 -8.06 4.83 12.39
C LYS A 114 -7.67 3.38 12.04
N PRO A 115 -6.36 3.06 11.98
CA PRO A 115 -5.86 1.70 11.70
C PRO A 115 -5.99 0.78 12.93
N MET A 116 -7.16 0.75 13.55
CA MET A 116 -7.46 0.00 14.76
C MET A 116 -8.80 -0.74 14.61
N TRP A 117 -8.94 -1.87 15.28
CA TRP A 117 -10.08 -2.77 15.11
C TRP A 117 -11.33 -2.27 15.86
N GLU A 118 -11.15 -1.35 16.80
CA GLU A 118 -12.19 -0.65 17.55
C GLU A 118 -12.83 0.49 16.76
N ASP A 119 -12.19 0.95 15.67
CA ASP A 119 -12.78 1.96 14.80
C ASP A 119 -14.10 1.46 14.21
N GLU A 120 -15.10 2.33 14.17
CA GLU A 120 -16.46 2.01 13.70
C GLU A 120 -16.48 1.42 12.29
N ALA A 121 -15.57 1.85 11.41
CA ALA A 121 -15.46 1.31 10.06
C ALA A 121 -14.81 -0.08 10.01
N ASN A 122 -14.00 -0.45 11.01
CA ASN A 122 -13.21 -1.68 11.01
C ASN A 122 -13.82 -2.80 11.86
N LYS A 123 -14.62 -2.48 12.88
CA LYS A 123 -15.06 -3.43 13.92
C LYS A 123 -15.90 -4.61 13.39
N CYS A 124 -16.65 -4.40 12.32
CA CYS A 124 -17.45 -5.44 11.65
C CYS A 124 -16.72 -6.10 10.47
N GLY A 125 -15.48 -5.68 10.25
CA GLY A 125 -14.67 -5.99 9.10
C GLY A 125 -13.70 -7.14 9.31
N GLY A 126 -12.73 -7.17 8.39
CA GLY A 126 -11.65 -8.13 8.39
C GLY A 126 -10.56 -7.69 7.44
N ARG A 127 -9.52 -8.51 7.33
CA ARG A 127 -8.36 -8.21 6.49
C ARG A 127 -7.94 -9.38 5.63
N TRP A 128 -7.60 -9.11 4.38
CA TRP A 128 -6.76 -10.00 3.57
C TRP A 128 -5.33 -9.88 4.04
N LEU A 129 -4.66 -11.00 4.27
CA LEU A 129 -3.31 -11.07 4.82
C LEU A 129 -2.38 -11.84 3.87
N LEU A 130 -1.36 -11.15 3.39
CA LEU A 130 -0.21 -11.72 2.69
C LEU A 130 0.96 -11.80 3.68
N ASN A 131 1.46 -13.01 3.92
CA ASN A 131 2.64 -13.25 4.73
C ASN A 131 3.87 -13.41 3.82
N LEU A 132 4.93 -12.68 4.13
CA LEU A 132 6.18 -12.67 3.37
C LEU A 132 7.31 -13.16 4.28
N ASP A 133 8.03 -14.20 3.85
CA ASP A 133 9.25 -14.63 4.54
C ASP A 133 10.26 -13.47 4.54
N ARG A 134 10.93 -13.23 5.66
CA ARG A 134 11.97 -12.20 5.79
C ARG A 134 13.03 -12.30 4.67
N LYS A 135 13.32 -13.49 4.15
CA LYS A 135 14.27 -13.70 3.04
C LYS A 135 13.85 -12.99 1.75
N LEU A 136 12.55 -12.80 1.55
CA LEU A 136 11.98 -12.12 0.37
C LEU A 136 11.81 -10.62 0.58
N ARG A 137 12.12 -10.08 1.78
CA ARG A 137 11.89 -8.66 2.12
C ARG A 137 12.49 -7.72 1.08
N ASN A 138 13.78 -7.89 0.78
CA ASN A 138 14.54 -7.00 -0.10
C ASN A 138 14.15 -7.17 -1.57
N MET A 139 13.42 -8.22 -1.93
CA MET A 139 13.01 -8.51 -3.31
C MET A 139 11.58 -8.07 -3.59
N ASP A 140 10.67 -8.36 -2.66
CA ASP A 140 9.24 -8.34 -2.93
C ASP A 140 8.44 -7.38 -2.04
N LEU A 141 8.91 -7.06 -0.83
CA LEU A 141 8.10 -6.35 0.16
C LEU A 141 7.70 -4.94 -0.34
N ASP A 142 8.68 -4.15 -0.79
CA ASP A 142 8.41 -2.79 -1.24
C ASP A 142 7.53 -2.77 -2.49
N ARG A 143 7.74 -3.73 -3.39
CA ARG A 143 6.89 -3.90 -4.57
C ARG A 143 5.46 -4.23 -4.18
N PHE A 144 5.24 -5.24 -3.35
CA PHE A 144 3.90 -5.62 -2.91
C PHE A 144 3.22 -4.52 -2.10
N TRP A 145 3.96 -3.84 -1.24
CA TRP A 145 3.42 -2.73 -0.46
C TRP A 145 2.99 -1.59 -1.38
N LEU A 146 3.86 -1.19 -2.31
CA LEU A 146 3.53 -0.16 -3.29
C LEU A 146 2.33 -0.58 -4.16
N ASP A 147 2.35 -1.78 -4.75
CA ASP A 147 1.23 -2.28 -5.58
C ASP A 147 -0.08 -2.32 -4.80
N THR A 148 -0.04 -2.64 -3.50
CA THR A 148 -1.21 -2.57 -2.60
C THR A 148 -1.71 -1.14 -2.46
N LEU A 149 -0.81 -0.18 -2.17
CA LEU A 149 -1.16 1.24 -2.09
C LEU A 149 -1.78 1.72 -3.40
N LEU A 150 -1.22 1.32 -4.55
CA LEU A 150 -1.75 1.68 -5.86
C LEU A 150 -3.18 1.14 -6.06
N CYS A 151 -3.44 -0.09 -5.62
CA CYS A 151 -4.77 -0.69 -5.73
C CYS A 151 -5.81 0.04 -4.87
N ILE A 152 -5.46 0.41 -3.63
CA ILE A 152 -6.41 1.07 -2.72
C ILE A 152 -6.71 2.50 -3.14
N ILE A 153 -5.71 3.31 -3.53
CA ILE A 153 -5.95 4.71 -3.90
C ILE A 153 -6.46 4.85 -5.34
N GLY A 154 -6.16 3.86 -6.20
CA GLY A 154 -6.66 3.77 -7.57
C GLY A 154 -8.00 3.05 -7.69
N GLU A 155 -8.63 2.69 -6.56
CA GLU A 155 -9.98 2.10 -6.51
C GLU A 155 -10.13 0.84 -7.38
N ALA A 156 -9.10 -0.03 -7.37
CA ALA A 156 -8.95 -1.15 -8.32
C ALA A 156 -9.78 -2.42 -8.00
N PHE A 157 -10.94 -2.28 -7.33
CA PHE A 157 -11.72 -3.40 -6.79
C PHE A 157 -13.12 -3.56 -7.38
N ASN A 158 -13.30 -3.26 -8.68
CA ASN A 158 -14.52 -3.58 -9.45
C ASN A 158 -15.83 -3.10 -8.78
N GLY A 159 -15.83 -1.89 -8.21
CA GLY A 159 -16.99 -1.31 -7.53
C GLY A 159 -17.12 -1.65 -6.04
N TYR A 160 -16.23 -2.49 -5.49
CA TYR A 160 -16.15 -2.77 -4.05
C TYR A 160 -15.11 -1.91 -3.33
N SER A 161 -14.56 -0.87 -3.96
CA SER A 161 -13.53 -0.04 -3.36
C SER A 161 -14.02 0.79 -2.16
N ASP A 162 -15.33 1.01 -2.05
CA ASP A 162 -15.96 1.61 -0.86
C ASP A 162 -15.83 0.73 0.39
N GLU A 163 -15.76 -0.59 0.21
CA GLU A 163 -15.56 -1.56 1.30
C GLU A 163 -14.12 -1.53 1.82
N ILE A 164 -13.17 -0.90 1.12
CA ILE A 164 -11.78 -0.77 1.60
C ILE A 164 -11.69 0.32 2.66
N CYS A 165 -11.16 -0.05 3.82
CA CYS A 165 -10.82 0.89 4.90
C CYS A 165 -9.39 1.41 4.75
N GLY A 166 -8.46 0.51 4.41
CA GLY A 166 -7.04 0.82 4.36
C GLY A 166 -6.15 -0.40 4.19
N ALA A 167 -4.84 -0.18 4.27
CA ALA A 167 -3.84 -1.22 4.23
C ALA A 167 -2.75 -0.99 5.28
N VAL A 168 -2.12 -2.07 5.72
CA VAL A 168 -1.06 -2.08 6.73
C VAL A 168 0.10 -2.93 6.21
N VAL A 169 1.33 -2.47 6.44
CA VAL A 169 2.53 -3.32 6.33
C VAL A 169 3.21 -3.42 7.68
N ASN A 170 3.48 -4.66 8.11
CA ASN A 170 4.09 -4.97 9.39
C ASN A 170 5.48 -5.56 9.21
N ILE A 171 6.50 -4.91 9.79
CA ILE A 171 7.88 -5.39 9.71
C ILE A 171 8.21 -6.21 10.95
N ARG A 172 8.49 -7.49 10.77
CA ARG A 172 8.70 -8.42 11.90
C ARG A 172 9.97 -9.26 11.69
N GLY A 173 10.45 -9.90 12.76
CA GLY A 173 11.72 -10.63 12.71
C GLY A 173 11.69 -11.92 11.87
N LYS A 174 10.52 -12.54 11.72
CA LYS A 174 10.35 -13.82 11.01
C LYS A 174 9.59 -13.66 9.69
N THR A 175 8.45 -13.01 9.74
CA THR A 175 7.50 -12.93 8.63
C THR A 175 6.87 -11.56 8.60
N ASP A 176 7.13 -10.82 7.53
CA ASP A 176 6.48 -9.54 7.27
C ASP A 176 5.07 -9.78 6.78
N LYS A 177 4.19 -8.81 7.02
CA LYS A 177 2.78 -8.94 6.67
C LYS A 177 2.31 -7.72 5.91
N ILE A 178 1.55 -7.95 4.86
CA ILE A 178 0.75 -6.91 4.22
C ILE A 178 -0.72 -7.28 4.43
N GLY A 179 -1.48 -6.35 5.00
CA GLY A 179 -2.89 -6.50 5.29
C GLY A 179 -3.72 -5.47 4.55
N VAL A 180 -4.81 -5.88 3.89
CA VAL A 180 -5.81 -4.97 3.32
C VAL A 180 -7.11 -5.13 4.09
N TRP A 181 -7.56 -4.04 4.72
CA TRP A 181 -8.68 -4.01 5.65
C TRP A 181 -9.96 -3.61 4.92
N THR A 182 -11.03 -4.30 5.26
CA THR A 182 -12.36 -4.15 4.65
C THR A 182 -13.41 -3.94 5.73
N ALA A 183 -14.47 -3.18 5.42
CA ALA A 183 -15.46 -2.74 6.40
C ALA A 183 -16.45 -3.83 6.82
N ASN A 184 -16.83 -4.72 5.90
CA ASN A 184 -17.87 -5.72 6.13
C ASN A 184 -17.40 -7.14 5.81
N ALA A 185 -17.04 -7.91 6.84
CA ALA A 185 -16.64 -9.31 6.69
C ALA A 185 -17.79 -10.25 6.26
N LYS A 186 -19.05 -9.81 6.38
CA LYS A 186 -20.22 -10.62 5.99
C LYS A 186 -20.56 -10.51 4.51
N ASN A 187 -20.06 -9.48 3.82
CA ASN A 187 -20.27 -9.30 2.38
C ASN A 187 -19.31 -10.23 1.62
N LYS A 188 -19.68 -11.49 1.48
CA LYS A 188 -18.84 -12.54 0.88
C LYS A 188 -18.37 -12.18 -0.54
N ASP A 189 -19.24 -11.60 -1.36
CA ASP A 189 -18.93 -11.28 -2.75
C ASP A 189 -17.87 -10.19 -2.83
N SER A 190 -18.03 -9.11 -2.06
CA SER A 190 -17.01 -8.07 -1.91
C SER A 190 -15.68 -8.63 -1.40
N VAL A 191 -15.71 -9.40 -0.31
CA VAL A 191 -14.51 -9.97 0.31
C VAL A 191 -13.74 -10.83 -0.68
N LEU A 192 -14.41 -11.74 -1.39
CA LEU A 192 -13.75 -12.63 -2.35
C LEU A 192 -13.26 -11.88 -3.59
N GLU A 193 -14.02 -10.91 -4.10
CA GLU A 193 -13.61 -10.12 -5.27
C GLU A 193 -12.38 -9.28 -4.96
N ILE A 194 -12.36 -8.59 -3.82
CA ILE A 194 -11.19 -7.84 -3.34
C ILE A 194 -9.97 -8.77 -3.24
N GLY A 195 -10.13 -9.95 -2.64
CA GLY A 195 -9.04 -10.92 -2.52
C GLY A 195 -8.48 -11.36 -3.86
N ARG A 196 -9.36 -11.72 -4.82
CA ARG A 196 -8.95 -12.12 -6.18
C ARG A 196 -8.22 -10.99 -6.89
N LYS A 197 -8.72 -9.76 -6.78
CA LYS A 197 -8.08 -8.58 -7.38
C LYS A 197 -6.72 -8.29 -6.76
N LEU A 198 -6.57 -8.39 -5.43
CA LEU A 198 -5.26 -8.27 -4.80
C LEU A 198 -4.29 -9.31 -5.36
N ARG A 199 -4.70 -10.58 -5.44
CA ARG A 199 -3.86 -11.65 -5.97
C ARG A 199 -3.40 -11.37 -7.41
N GLU A 200 -4.33 -10.97 -8.26
CA GLU A 200 -4.09 -10.64 -9.66
C GLU A 200 -3.13 -9.47 -9.80
N ARG A 201 -3.41 -8.35 -9.12
CA ARG A 201 -2.67 -7.09 -9.27
C ARG A 201 -1.27 -7.15 -8.66
N LEU A 202 -1.12 -7.86 -7.54
CA LEU A 202 0.19 -8.09 -6.93
C LEU A 202 0.99 -9.17 -7.68
N LYS A 203 0.39 -9.90 -8.63
CA LYS A 203 1.00 -11.01 -9.37
C LYS A 203 1.54 -12.09 -8.42
N ILE A 204 0.74 -12.42 -7.40
CA ILE A 204 1.11 -13.43 -6.41
C ILE A 204 1.13 -14.81 -7.07
N SER A 205 2.21 -15.55 -6.86
CA SER A 205 2.34 -16.92 -7.39
C SER A 205 1.20 -17.81 -6.91
N SER A 206 0.74 -18.72 -7.77
CA SER A 206 -0.31 -19.68 -7.41
C SER A 206 0.01 -20.54 -6.18
N LYS A 207 1.30 -20.69 -5.84
CA LYS A 207 1.81 -21.43 -4.67
C LYS A 207 1.65 -20.67 -3.35
N VAL A 208 1.44 -19.36 -3.40
CA VAL A 208 1.25 -18.52 -2.22
C VAL A 208 -0.24 -18.25 -2.06
N SER A 209 -0.74 -18.51 -0.87
CA SER A 209 -2.12 -18.17 -0.49
C SER A 209 -2.15 -16.84 0.23
N ILE A 210 -3.21 -16.06 -0.03
CA ILE A 210 -3.58 -14.95 0.84
C ILE A 210 -4.84 -15.34 1.60
N CYS A 211 -4.92 -14.93 2.86
CA CYS A 211 -5.94 -15.41 3.79
C CYS A 211 -6.75 -14.26 4.35
N TYR A 212 -8.07 -14.42 4.42
CA TYR A 212 -8.94 -13.43 5.04
C TYR A 212 -9.22 -13.78 6.50
N GLN A 213 -9.05 -12.82 7.39
CA GLN A 213 -9.26 -12.94 8.83
C GLN A 213 -10.24 -11.89 9.31
N ILE A 214 -11.30 -12.30 10.01
CA ILE A 214 -12.28 -11.40 10.61
C ILE A 214 -11.66 -10.76 11.86
N HIS A 215 -11.76 -9.43 12.00
CA HIS A 215 -11.10 -8.72 13.10
C HIS A 215 -11.55 -9.23 14.47
N LYS A 216 -12.85 -9.45 14.65
CA LYS A 216 -13.43 -9.99 15.89
C LYS A 216 -12.83 -11.35 16.28
N ASP A 217 -12.60 -12.23 15.31
CA ASP A 217 -12.05 -13.57 15.56
C ASP A 217 -10.55 -13.54 15.88
N VAL A 218 -9.82 -12.56 15.35
CA VAL A 218 -8.39 -12.35 15.63
C VAL A 218 -8.20 -11.79 17.04
N MET A 219 -9.07 -10.87 17.44
CA MET A 219 -9.00 -10.18 18.73
C MET A 219 -9.11 -11.12 19.94
N VAL A 220 -10.03 -12.09 19.88
CA VAL A 220 -10.39 -12.95 21.03
C VAL A 220 -9.31 -14.01 21.31
N LYS A 221 -8.31 -14.18 20.43
CA LYS A 221 -7.30 -15.24 20.59
C LYS A 221 -6.03 -14.76 21.32
N SER A 222 -5.78 -15.32 22.50
CA SER A 222 -4.49 -15.28 23.21
C SER A 222 -3.59 -16.50 22.88
N GLY A 223 -3.39 -16.81 21.60
CA GLY A 223 -2.65 -18.02 21.19
C GLY A 223 -2.51 -18.25 19.67
N SER A 224 -2.69 -19.51 19.23
CA SER A 224 -2.53 -19.97 17.82
C SER A 224 -3.17 -19.08 16.76
N GLN A 225 -2.70 -19.18 15.50
CA GLN A 225 -3.15 -18.33 14.38
C GLN A 225 -4.68 -18.23 14.29
N ALA A 226 -5.20 -17.04 13.99
CA ALA A 226 -6.62 -16.82 13.76
C ALA A 226 -7.14 -17.72 12.64
N LYS A 227 -8.39 -18.18 12.77
CA LYS A 227 -9.02 -19.01 11.74
C LYS A 227 -9.21 -18.13 10.50
N ASN A 228 -8.80 -18.65 9.35
CA ASN A 228 -9.05 -17.96 8.09
C ASN A 228 -10.50 -18.22 7.65
N ALA A 229 -11.25 -17.16 7.37
CA ALA A 229 -12.62 -17.25 6.88
C ALA A 229 -12.64 -17.55 5.37
N TYR A 230 -11.68 -16.99 4.62
CA TYR A 230 -11.51 -17.21 3.19
C TYR A 230 -10.02 -17.34 2.84
N VAL A 231 -9.73 -18.00 1.72
CA VAL A 231 -8.39 -18.15 1.16
C VAL A 231 -8.50 -18.00 -0.35
N VAL A 232 -7.60 -17.25 -0.97
CA VAL A 232 -7.50 -17.10 -2.43
C VAL A 232 -6.05 -17.17 -2.92
#